data_AF-A0A813VTT5-F1
#
_entry.id   AF-A0A813VTT5-F1
#
_cell.length_a   1.000
_cell.length_b   1.000
_cell.length_c   1.000
_cell.angle_alpha   90.00
_cell.angle_beta   90.00
_cell.angle_gamma   90.00
#
_symmetry.space_group_name_H-M   'P 1'
#
loop_
_entity.id
_entity.type
_entity.pdbx_description
1 polymer ?
#
loop_
_entity_poly.entity_id
_entity_poly.type
_entity_poly.pdbx_seq_one_letter_code
_entity_poly.pdbx_strand_id
1 'polypeptide(L)'
;MGNSYGYEQAEYGSARQTTKKDLWLQNQTFRIHRNVYTLRNRLGKGTFGSVWASTTRQGQNAAVKVFNFNKFEGKVDPSALLTSFQDEVKTIFAIRNARNYVVNVYDFDFDAQRRVALLAMELGNDSLQDRAEMLHETTSRSRTYGNDYISAIDRKNIWIQLVTIVRVLDQHGIVHCDLKPANFVFFGPRLKVIDLGIAQKALRGYTDHLTASGGTRGYSAPECFDSGARISRKADIWSLGTILYYLTYGVGCNDESPQPPERVPQTRSTLVQHLFNHCLQRDPNRRPTHRWLAHHPLTASAATV
;
A
#
# COMPACT_ATOMS: atom_id res chain seq x y z
N MET A 1 18.71 -8.23 -43.81
CA MET A 1 18.46 -6.85 -43.35
C MET A 1 17.58 -6.93 -42.12
N GLY A 2 18.20 -6.98 -40.93
CA GLY A 2 17.50 -7.09 -39.65
C GLY A 2 17.42 -5.73 -38.98
N ASN A 3 16.21 -5.27 -38.69
CA ASN A 3 16.00 -4.06 -37.91
C ASN A 3 16.01 -4.40 -36.42
N SER A 4 17.04 -3.90 -35.73
CA SER A 4 17.15 -3.85 -34.29
C SER A 4 16.20 -2.79 -33.74
N TYR A 5 15.19 -3.19 -32.97
CA TYR A 5 14.43 -2.28 -32.13
C TYR A 5 15.24 -2.01 -30.85
N GLY A 6 15.79 -0.80 -30.76
CA GLY A 6 16.44 -0.28 -29.57
C GLY A 6 15.40 -0.05 -28.47
N TYR A 7 15.66 -0.61 -27.29
CA TYR A 7 14.94 -0.25 -26.07
C TYR A 7 15.51 1.08 -25.56
N GLU A 8 14.84 2.19 -25.86
CA GLU A 8 15.10 3.47 -25.21
C GLU A 8 14.68 3.40 -23.73
N GLN A 9 15.60 3.87 -22.88
CA GLN A 9 15.44 3.98 -21.44
C GLN A 9 14.34 5.00 -21.14
N ALA A 10 13.20 4.54 -20.63
CA ALA A 10 12.21 5.44 -20.04
C ALA A 10 12.77 5.99 -18.72
N GLU A 11 13.09 7.28 -18.70
CA GLU A 11 13.40 8.04 -17.49
C GLU A 11 12.20 7.99 -16.53
N TYR A 12 12.37 7.33 -15.40
CA TYR A 12 11.36 7.28 -14.33
C TYR A 12 11.25 8.66 -13.67
N GLY A 13 10.01 9.17 -13.66
CA GLY A 13 9.65 10.52 -13.24
C GLY A 13 9.91 10.87 -11.77
N SER A 14 10.09 12.18 -11.59
CA SER A 14 10.19 13.01 -10.38
C SER A 14 10.88 12.42 -9.13
N ALA A 15 12.12 12.87 -8.92
CA ALA A 15 12.90 12.67 -7.71
C ALA A 15 12.23 13.33 -6.48
N ARG A 16 11.43 12.56 -5.73
CA ARG A 16 10.97 12.98 -4.39
C ARG A 16 12.17 13.09 -3.45
N GLN A 17 12.29 14.24 -2.79
CA GLN A 17 13.42 14.66 -1.94
C GLN A 17 14.02 13.53 -1.08
N THR A 18 15.27 13.21 -1.37
CA THR A 18 16.06 12.19 -0.69
C THR A 18 16.51 12.69 0.69
N THR A 19 15.82 12.27 1.77
CA THR A 19 16.41 12.44 3.12
C THR A 19 17.74 11.69 3.20
N LYS A 20 18.84 12.40 3.54
CA LYS A 20 20.24 11.93 3.52
C LYS A 20 20.53 10.61 4.27
N LYS A 21 19.69 10.20 5.24
CA LYS A 21 19.98 9.11 6.20
C LYS A 21 20.07 7.69 5.61
N ASP A 22 19.50 7.42 4.43
CA ASP A 22 19.51 6.07 3.84
C ASP A 22 20.33 5.99 2.52
N LEU A 23 20.97 7.08 2.09
CA LEU A 23 21.74 7.11 0.83
C LEU A 23 22.95 6.17 0.83
N TRP A 24 23.46 5.79 2.01
CA TRP A 24 24.56 4.83 2.13
C TRP A 24 24.22 3.44 1.56
N LEU A 25 22.92 3.12 1.43
CA LEU A 25 22.44 1.89 0.80
C LEU A 25 22.47 1.92 -0.73
N GLN A 26 22.57 3.08 -1.35
CA GLN A 26 22.57 3.21 -2.81
C GLN A 26 23.82 2.55 -3.40
N ASN A 27 23.65 1.75 -4.45
CA ASN A 27 24.69 0.94 -5.10
C ASN A 27 25.34 -0.11 -4.18
N GLN A 28 24.87 -0.30 -2.95
CA GLN A 28 25.29 -1.41 -2.10
C GLN A 28 24.76 -2.72 -2.65
N THR A 29 25.53 -3.77 -2.42
CA THR A 29 25.20 -5.12 -2.87
C THR A 29 24.97 -6.01 -1.66
N PHE A 30 23.84 -6.70 -1.66
CA PHE A 30 23.45 -7.63 -0.62
C PHE A 30 23.28 -9.02 -1.20
N ARG A 31 23.79 -10.02 -0.50
CA ARG A 31 23.47 -11.42 -0.79
C ARG A 31 22.24 -11.77 0.03
N ILE A 32 21.19 -12.24 -0.65
CA ILE A 32 19.97 -12.76 -0.04
C ILE A 32 19.89 -14.21 -0.52
N HIS A 33 20.15 -15.16 0.39
CA HIS A 33 20.44 -16.55 0.09
C HIS A 33 21.35 -16.76 -1.14
N ARG A 34 20.81 -17.23 -2.27
CA ARG A 34 21.59 -17.59 -3.47
C ARG A 34 21.79 -16.44 -4.44
N ASN A 35 21.02 -15.36 -4.28
CA ASN A 35 21.00 -14.24 -5.21
C ASN A 35 21.74 -13.04 -4.63
N VAL A 36 22.35 -12.27 -5.52
CA VAL A 36 23.08 -11.05 -5.17
C VAL A 36 22.36 -9.88 -5.81
N TYR A 37 21.83 -8.99 -4.98
CA TYR A 37 21.04 -7.83 -5.37
C TYR A 37 21.83 -6.56 -5.17
N THR A 38 22.00 -5.78 -6.24
CA THR A 38 22.57 -4.43 -6.16
C THR A 38 21.44 -3.42 -6.09
N LEU A 39 21.39 -2.64 -5.01
CA LEU A 39 20.39 -1.59 -4.82
C LEU A 39 20.68 -0.41 -5.74
N ARG A 40 19.65 0.09 -6.41
CA ARG A 40 19.73 1.20 -7.39
C ARG A 40 19.02 2.42 -6.80
N ASN A 41 17.91 2.81 -7.40
CA ASN A 41 17.14 3.98 -6.97
C ASN A 41 16.21 3.60 -5.81
N ARG A 42 16.08 4.50 -4.84
CA ARG A 42 15.10 4.33 -3.76
C ARG A 42 13.70 4.58 -4.31
N LEU A 43 12.81 3.60 -4.14
CA LEU A 43 11.41 3.66 -4.57
C LEU A 43 10.53 4.30 -3.49
N GLY A 44 10.83 4.06 -2.21
CA GLY A 44 10.00 4.54 -1.12
C GLY A 44 10.68 4.50 0.23
N LYS A 45 10.09 5.19 1.21
CA LYS A 45 10.51 5.20 2.61
C LYS A 45 9.31 4.92 3.49
N GLY A 46 9.46 3.98 4.42
CA GLY A 46 8.46 3.65 5.42
C GLY A 46 9.00 3.86 6.83
N THR A 47 8.16 3.56 7.83
CA THR A 47 8.50 3.67 9.25
C THR A 47 9.74 2.83 9.59
N PHE A 48 9.82 1.61 9.08
CA PHE A 48 10.86 0.64 9.44
C PHE A 48 12.09 0.66 8.53
N GLY A 49 12.08 1.43 7.46
CA GLY A 49 13.06 1.24 6.41
C GLY A 49 12.76 1.94 5.10
N SER A 50 13.29 1.34 4.04
CA SER A 50 13.25 1.90 2.69
C SER A 50 13.14 0.79 1.66
N VAL A 51 12.45 1.07 0.56
CA VAL A 51 12.29 0.15 -0.57
C VAL A 51 13.14 0.67 -1.72
N TRP A 52 13.88 -0.23 -2.36
CA TRP A 52 14.84 0.09 -3.42
C TRP A 52 14.57 -0.74 -4.65
N ALA A 53 14.64 -0.12 -5.83
CA ALA A 53 14.80 -0.85 -7.07
C ALA A 53 16.16 -1.55 -7.02
N SER A 54 16.23 -2.75 -7.57
CA SER A 54 17.44 -3.57 -7.52
C SER A 54 17.57 -4.42 -8.77
N THR A 55 18.81 -4.80 -9.06
CA THR A 55 19.16 -5.71 -10.15
C THR A 55 19.94 -6.89 -9.60
N THR A 56 19.57 -8.11 -9.97
CA THR A 56 20.40 -9.29 -9.68
C THR A 56 21.64 -9.31 -10.57
N ARG A 57 22.64 -10.14 -10.23
CA ARG A 57 23.80 -10.39 -11.13
C ARG A 57 23.41 -10.90 -12.52
N GLN A 58 22.24 -11.53 -12.65
CA GLN A 58 21.70 -12.04 -13.91
C GLN A 58 20.90 -10.97 -14.68
N GLY A 59 20.86 -9.72 -14.20
CA GLY A 59 20.13 -8.62 -14.83
C GLY A 59 18.62 -8.62 -14.56
N GLN A 60 18.12 -9.44 -13.64
CA GLN A 60 16.70 -9.45 -13.29
C GLN A 60 16.37 -8.29 -12.35
N ASN A 61 15.28 -7.56 -12.65
CA ASN A 61 14.79 -6.47 -11.82
C ASN A 61 13.97 -6.99 -10.64
N ALA A 62 14.17 -6.39 -9.47
CA ALA A 62 13.41 -6.66 -8.25
C ALA A 62 13.28 -5.40 -7.40
N ALA A 63 12.35 -5.39 -6.45
CA ALA A 63 12.35 -4.45 -5.35
C ALA A 63 12.95 -5.13 -4.10
N VAL A 64 13.73 -4.39 -3.32
CA VAL A 64 14.26 -4.86 -2.03
C VAL A 64 13.82 -3.90 -0.94
N LYS A 65 12.99 -4.39 -0.01
CA LYS A 65 12.64 -3.67 1.22
C LYS A 65 13.72 -3.95 2.25
N VAL A 66 14.39 -2.88 2.69
CA VAL A 66 15.47 -2.90 3.67
C VAL A 66 14.90 -2.36 4.98
N PHE A 67 14.80 -3.22 5.99
CA PHE A 67 14.43 -2.87 7.35
C PHE A 67 15.70 -2.54 8.13
N ASN A 68 15.83 -1.28 8.57
CA ASN A 68 17.04 -0.80 9.23
C ASN A 68 16.82 -0.73 10.74
N PHE A 69 17.23 -1.76 11.47
CA PHE A 69 17.00 -1.86 12.90
C PHE A 69 17.88 -0.91 13.73
N ASN A 70 18.98 -0.39 13.17
CA ASN A 70 19.78 0.64 13.84
C ASN A 70 18.97 1.91 14.12
N LYS A 71 17.89 2.18 13.38
CA LYS A 71 16.99 3.32 13.62
C LYS A 71 16.23 3.25 14.95
N PHE A 72 16.12 2.05 15.51
CA PHE A 72 15.35 1.76 16.73
C PHE A 72 16.22 1.31 17.90
N GLU A 73 17.54 1.39 17.74
CA GLU A 73 18.48 1.05 18.81
C GLU A 73 18.18 1.85 20.09
N GLY A 74 18.09 1.14 21.21
CA GLY A 74 17.73 1.71 22.52
C GLY A 74 16.27 2.16 22.67
N LYS A 75 15.43 2.05 21.63
CA LYS A 75 14.01 2.45 21.67
C LYS A 75 13.04 1.28 21.69
N VAL A 76 13.41 0.18 21.03
CA VAL A 76 12.58 -1.01 20.85
C VAL A 76 13.48 -2.22 21.01
N ASP A 77 12.96 -3.27 21.62
CA ASP A 77 13.67 -4.55 21.73
C ASP A 77 14.00 -5.09 20.31
N PRO A 78 15.29 -5.34 19.99
CA PRO A 78 15.69 -5.98 18.75
C PRO A 78 14.96 -7.31 18.48
N SER A 79 14.62 -8.08 19.52
CA SER A 79 13.91 -9.35 19.38
C SER A 79 12.50 -9.16 18.85
N ALA A 80 11.80 -8.10 19.30
CA ALA A 80 10.46 -7.76 18.82
C ALA A 80 10.48 -7.31 17.36
N LEU A 81 11.49 -6.52 16.96
CA LEU A 81 11.67 -6.08 15.57
C LEU A 81 11.91 -7.27 14.63
N LEU A 82 12.75 -8.23 15.04
CA LEU A 82 13.01 -9.44 14.27
C LEU A 82 11.77 -10.33 14.18
N THR A 83 11.05 -10.53 15.28
CA THR A 83 9.81 -11.32 15.33
C THR A 83 8.78 -10.74 14.36
N SER A 84 8.64 -9.42 14.34
CA SER A 84 7.68 -8.75 13.46
C SER A 84 8.05 -8.81 11.98
N PHE A 85 9.35 -8.75 11.65
CA PHE A 85 9.83 -9.05 10.31
C PHE A 85 9.51 -10.50 9.92
N GLN A 86 9.78 -11.47 10.80
CA GLN A 86 9.46 -12.87 10.55
C GLN A 86 7.96 -13.12 10.36
N ASP A 87 7.10 -12.43 11.12
CA ASP A 87 5.66 -12.54 10.98
C ASP A 87 5.15 -11.93 9.67
N GLU A 88 5.74 -10.83 9.21
CA GLU A 88 5.46 -10.26 7.88
C GLU A 88 5.79 -11.28 6.79
N VAL A 89 6.98 -11.87 6.84
CA VAL A 89 7.41 -12.91 5.91
C VAL A 89 6.49 -14.14 5.95
N LYS A 90 6.22 -14.69 7.13
CA LYS A 90 5.34 -15.87 7.31
C LYS A 90 3.95 -15.63 6.73
N THR A 91 3.38 -14.45 6.95
CA THR A 91 2.03 -14.14 6.47
C THR A 91 1.99 -14.01 4.95
N ILE A 92 2.99 -13.34 4.35
CA ILE A 92 3.08 -13.26 2.88
C ILE A 92 3.19 -14.66 2.27
N PHE A 93 4.00 -15.54 2.86
CA PHE A 93 4.12 -16.94 2.39
C PHE A 93 2.83 -17.74 2.58
N ALA A 94 2.08 -17.52 3.67
CA ALA A 94 0.80 -18.17 3.94
C ALA A 94 -0.27 -17.84 2.88
N ILE A 95 -0.20 -16.64 2.28
CA ILE A 95 -1.16 -16.17 1.28
C ILE A 95 -0.58 -16.15 -0.15
N ARG A 96 0.49 -16.90 -0.41
CA ARG A 96 1.15 -16.96 -1.74
C ARG A 96 0.23 -17.43 -2.88
N ASN A 97 -0.81 -18.20 -2.57
CA ASN A 97 -1.86 -18.58 -3.53
C ASN A 97 -2.65 -17.35 -4.04
N ALA A 98 -2.64 -16.24 -3.30
CA ALA A 98 -3.22 -14.96 -3.67
C ALA A 98 -2.23 -14.00 -4.35
N ARG A 99 -1.15 -14.50 -4.99
CA ARG A 99 -0.11 -13.71 -5.71
C ARG A 99 -0.60 -12.73 -6.79
N ASN A 100 -1.86 -12.81 -7.18
CA ASN A 100 -2.49 -11.84 -8.08
C ASN A 100 -2.92 -10.55 -7.36
N TYR A 101 -2.98 -10.56 -6.03
CA TYR A 101 -3.51 -9.49 -5.18
C TYR A 101 -2.50 -8.99 -4.14
N VAL A 102 -1.49 -9.80 -3.82
CA VAL A 102 -0.40 -9.48 -2.89
C VAL A 102 0.92 -9.59 -3.65
N VAL A 103 1.87 -8.70 -3.33
CA VAL A 103 3.22 -8.71 -3.92
C VAL A 103 3.88 -10.08 -3.76
N ASN A 104 4.53 -10.56 -4.83
CA ASN A 104 5.28 -11.79 -4.73
C ASN A 104 6.64 -11.55 -4.06
N VAL A 105 6.95 -12.34 -3.05
CA VAL A 105 8.27 -12.34 -2.39
C VAL A 105 9.12 -13.42 -3.05
N TYR A 106 10.30 -13.02 -3.49
CA TYR A 106 11.30 -13.93 -4.06
C TYR A 106 12.16 -14.54 -2.97
N ASP A 107 12.61 -13.69 -2.04
CA ASP A 107 13.62 -14.09 -1.08
C ASP A 107 13.70 -13.14 0.12
N PHE A 108 14.30 -13.56 1.22
CA PHE A 108 14.55 -12.73 2.40
C PHE A 108 15.82 -13.18 3.13
N ASP A 109 16.48 -12.25 3.82
CA ASP A 109 17.68 -12.56 4.61
C ASP A 109 17.89 -11.51 5.72
N PHE A 110 18.74 -11.83 6.69
CA PHE A 110 19.15 -10.91 7.75
C PHE A 110 20.66 -10.72 7.75
N ASP A 111 21.11 -9.51 7.44
CA ASP A 111 22.51 -9.12 7.56
C ASP A 111 22.78 -8.67 9.00
N ALA A 112 23.30 -9.59 9.81
CA ALA A 112 23.62 -9.35 11.22
C ALA A 112 24.72 -8.28 11.41
N GLN A 113 25.68 -8.17 10.48
CA GLN A 113 26.77 -7.20 10.57
C GLN A 113 26.25 -5.78 10.39
N ARG A 114 25.39 -5.57 9.39
CA ARG A 114 24.76 -4.27 9.13
C ARG A 114 23.49 -4.03 9.93
N ARG A 115 23.00 -5.07 10.64
CA ARG A 115 21.73 -5.09 11.39
C ARG A 115 20.54 -4.66 10.53
N VAL A 116 20.46 -5.21 9.33
CA VAL A 116 19.35 -4.97 8.39
C VAL A 116 18.68 -6.28 8.00
N ALA A 117 17.34 -6.29 7.97
CA ALA A 117 16.59 -7.36 7.32
C ALA A 117 16.22 -6.95 5.89
N LEU A 118 16.26 -7.91 4.98
CA LEU A 118 16.11 -7.70 3.54
C LEU A 118 14.97 -8.58 3.05
N LEU A 119 14.06 -8.00 2.26
CA LEU A 119 12.97 -8.71 1.61
C LEU A 119 12.99 -8.37 0.12
N ALA A 120 13.39 -9.34 -0.70
CA ALA A 120 13.39 -9.25 -2.15
C ALA A 120 12.02 -9.64 -2.71
N MET A 121 11.45 -8.78 -3.56
CA MET A 121 10.09 -8.89 -4.05
C MET A 121 9.97 -8.46 -5.50
N GLU A 122 8.82 -8.76 -6.09
CA GLU A 122 8.42 -8.31 -7.43
C GLU A 122 8.49 -6.79 -7.52
N LEU A 123 9.10 -6.28 -8.60
CA LEU A 123 9.13 -4.86 -8.89
C LEU A 123 7.87 -4.47 -9.68
N GLY A 124 7.08 -3.55 -9.12
CA GLY A 124 5.92 -2.98 -9.81
C GLY A 124 6.28 -1.71 -10.61
N ASN A 125 5.29 -1.19 -11.33
CA ASN A 125 5.41 0.02 -12.14
C ASN A 125 5.38 1.29 -11.27
N ASP A 126 4.24 1.60 -10.69
CA ASP A 126 4.00 2.81 -9.93
C ASP A 126 2.92 2.58 -8.86
N SER A 127 2.96 3.36 -7.79
CA SER A 127 1.97 3.24 -6.72
C SER A 127 0.62 3.82 -7.15
N LEU A 128 -0.46 3.43 -6.48
CA LEU A 128 -1.78 4.03 -6.73
C LEU A 128 -1.76 5.54 -6.46
N GLN A 129 -0.94 6.00 -5.52
CA GLN A 129 -0.75 7.42 -5.28
C GLN A 129 -0.16 8.12 -6.52
N ASP A 130 0.96 7.62 -7.02
CA ASP A 130 1.65 8.20 -8.17
C ASP A 130 0.77 8.12 -9.43
N ARG A 131 0.06 7.00 -9.62
CA ARG A 131 -0.89 6.84 -10.72
C ARG A 131 -2.04 7.84 -10.66
N ALA A 132 -2.60 8.08 -9.48
CA ALA A 132 -3.70 9.04 -9.32
C ALA A 132 -3.23 10.48 -9.63
N GLU A 133 -2.03 10.85 -9.18
CA GLU A 133 -1.39 12.14 -9.50
C GLU A 133 -1.21 12.29 -11.03
N MET A 134 -0.66 11.29 -11.72
CA MET A 134 -0.49 11.31 -13.17
C MET A 134 -1.82 11.38 -13.95
N LEU A 135 -2.83 10.61 -13.52
CA LEU A 135 -4.17 10.64 -14.14
C LEU A 135 -4.84 12.00 -13.96
N HIS A 136 -4.64 12.64 -12.81
CA HIS A 136 -5.18 13.97 -12.54
C HIS A 136 -4.58 15.02 -13.48
N GLU A 137 -3.27 15.01 -13.71
CA GLU A 137 -2.63 15.94 -14.65
C GLU A 137 -3.22 15.82 -16.07
N THR A 138 -3.43 14.60 -16.54
CA THR A 138 -4.06 14.33 -17.84
C THR A 138 -5.52 14.80 -17.87
N THR A 139 -6.27 14.52 -16.81
CA THR A 139 -7.70 14.90 -16.67
C THR A 139 -7.87 16.42 -16.67
N SER A 140 -7.04 17.13 -15.89
CA SER A 140 -7.05 18.59 -15.79
C SER A 140 -6.75 19.29 -17.11
N ARG A 141 -5.84 18.74 -17.92
CA ARG A 141 -5.54 19.25 -19.27
C ARG A 141 -6.71 19.06 -20.25
N SER A 142 -7.48 17.99 -20.09
CA SER A 142 -8.59 17.67 -20.99
C SER A 142 -9.82 18.59 -20.80
N ARG A 143 -9.98 19.24 -19.63
CA ARG A 143 -11.19 20.01 -19.22
C ARG A 143 -12.54 19.28 -19.37
N THR A 144 -12.52 17.98 -19.67
CA THR A 144 -13.70 17.18 -20.07
C THR A 144 -14.41 16.57 -18.88
N TYR A 145 -13.67 16.32 -17.80
CA TYR A 145 -14.17 15.75 -16.57
C TYR A 145 -14.34 16.93 -15.60
N GLY A 146 -15.48 17.04 -14.92
CA GLY A 146 -15.77 18.16 -14.01
C GLY A 146 -14.83 18.20 -12.79
N ASN A 147 -15.33 18.63 -11.63
CA ASN A 147 -14.52 18.74 -10.40
C ASN A 147 -14.02 17.39 -9.81
N ASP A 148 -14.08 16.28 -10.54
CA ASP A 148 -13.57 14.98 -10.10
C ASP A 148 -12.04 14.91 -10.33
N TYR A 149 -11.29 14.37 -9.36
CA TYR A 149 -9.82 14.31 -9.43
C TYR A 149 -9.28 13.40 -10.53
N ILE A 150 -9.86 12.21 -10.68
CA ILE A 150 -9.61 11.29 -11.80
C ILE A 150 -10.93 10.88 -12.46
N SER A 151 -10.86 10.34 -13.67
CA SER A 151 -12.04 9.91 -14.44
C SER A 151 -12.89 8.89 -13.67
N ALA A 152 -14.21 8.90 -13.90
CA ALA A 152 -15.13 7.96 -13.25
C ALA A 152 -14.83 6.49 -13.63
N ILE A 153 -14.30 6.25 -14.83
CA ILE A 153 -13.93 4.92 -15.33
C ILE A 153 -12.70 4.41 -14.57
N ASP A 154 -11.63 5.21 -14.49
CA ASP A 154 -10.42 4.82 -13.76
C ASP A 154 -10.73 4.60 -12.28
N ARG A 155 -11.49 5.50 -11.68
CA ARG A 155 -11.93 5.39 -10.28
C ARG A 155 -12.70 4.10 -10.03
N LYS A 156 -13.65 3.73 -10.90
CA LYS A 156 -14.41 2.48 -10.79
C LYS A 156 -13.50 1.26 -10.93
N ASN A 157 -12.60 1.25 -11.91
CA ASN A 157 -11.68 0.14 -12.14
C ASN A 157 -10.73 -0.08 -10.96
N ILE A 158 -10.19 1.00 -10.40
CA ILE A 158 -9.35 0.96 -9.20
C ILE A 158 -10.17 0.46 -8.00
N TRP A 159 -11.37 0.99 -7.80
CA TRP A 159 -12.26 0.60 -6.70
C TRP A 159 -12.56 -0.91 -6.70
N ILE A 160 -12.88 -1.49 -7.86
CA ILE A 160 -13.15 -2.93 -7.99
C ILE A 160 -11.93 -3.76 -7.54
N GLN A 161 -10.73 -3.36 -7.96
CA GLN A 161 -9.50 -4.05 -7.58
C GLN A 161 -9.23 -3.92 -6.08
N LEU A 162 -9.40 -2.73 -5.49
CA LEU A 162 -9.25 -2.50 -4.06
C LEU A 162 -10.20 -3.37 -3.22
N VAL A 163 -11.49 -3.41 -3.57
CA VAL A 163 -12.49 -4.26 -2.89
C VAL A 163 -12.13 -5.73 -3.02
N THR A 164 -11.64 -6.15 -4.19
CA THR A 164 -11.21 -7.53 -4.44
C THR A 164 -10.02 -7.91 -3.56
N ILE A 165 -9.00 -7.05 -3.47
CA ILE A 165 -7.82 -7.27 -2.63
C ILE A 165 -8.23 -7.41 -1.16
N VAL A 166 -9.02 -6.47 -0.64
CA VAL A 166 -9.45 -6.51 0.77
C VAL A 166 -10.29 -7.74 1.08
N ARG A 167 -11.15 -8.17 0.16
CA ARG A 167 -11.89 -9.45 0.31
C ARG A 167 -10.94 -10.64 0.41
N VAL A 168 -9.89 -10.68 -0.40
CA VAL A 168 -8.90 -11.76 -0.38
C VAL A 168 -8.11 -11.77 0.93
N LEU A 169 -7.72 -10.60 1.44
CA LEU A 169 -7.07 -10.50 2.76
C LEU A 169 -7.99 -11.02 3.87
N ASP A 170 -9.26 -10.59 3.88
CA ASP A 170 -10.26 -11.01 4.86
C ASP A 170 -10.50 -12.53 4.85
N GLN A 171 -10.56 -13.14 3.67
CA GLN A 171 -10.68 -14.60 3.50
C GLN A 171 -9.51 -15.39 4.10
N HIS A 172 -8.33 -14.76 4.19
CA HIS A 172 -7.16 -15.34 4.85
C HIS A 172 -7.03 -14.89 6.32
N GLY A 173 -8.06 -14.23 6.88
CA GLY A 173 -8.07 -13.77 8.27
C GLY A 173 -7.19 -12.55 8.53
N ILE A 174 -6.79 -11.82 7.50
CA ILE A 174 -5.88 -10.67 7.60
C ILE A 174 -6.70 -9.39 7.64
N VAL A 175 -6.45 -8.57 8.67
CA VAL A 175 -6.84 -7.16 8.73
C VAL A 175 -5.57 -6.34 8.58
N HIS A 176 -5.53 -5.47 7.57
CA HIS A 176 -4.32 -4.74 7.22
C HIS A 176 -4.08 -3.53 8.15
N CYS A 177 -5.13 -2.81 8.54
CA CYS A 177 -5.13 -1.67 9.47
C CYS A 177 -4.39 -0.40 9.01
N ASP A 178 -3.53 -0.47 7.99
CA ASP A 178 -2.83 0.70 7.41
C ASP A 178 -3.01 0.81 5.89
N LEU A 179 -4.21 0.56 5.36
CA LEU A 179 -4.43 0.69 3.91
C LEU A 179 -4.37 2.16 3.50
N LYS A 180 -3.61 2.46 2.45
CA LYS A 180 -3.46 3.79 1.85
C LYS A 180 -2.99 3.67 0.40
N PRO A 181 -3.14 4.70 -0.45
CA PRO A 181 -2.76 4.62 -1.86
C PRO A 181 -1.31 4.16 -2.09
N ALA A 182 -0.36 4.61 -1.27
CA ALA A 182 1.05 4.21 -1.37
C ALA A 182 1.32 2.71 -1.10
N ASN A 183 0.41 1.99 -0.45
CA ASN A 183 0.55 0.55 -0.17
C ASN A 183 0.01 -0.34 -1.30
N PHE A 184 -0.53 0.25 -2.37
CA PHE A 184 -0.97 -0.45 -3.56
C PHE A 184 -0.10 -0.06 -4.75
N VAL A 185 0.36 -1.05 -5.50
CA VAL A 185 1.24 -0.85 -6.66
C VAL A 185 0.67 -1.58 -7.87
N PHE A 186 0.79 -0.95 -9.03
CA PHE A 186 0.43 -1.54 -10.31
C PHE A 186 1.52 -2.47 -10.83
N PHE A 187 1.10 -3.65 -11.30
CA PHE A 187 1.91 -4.63 -12.01
C PHE A 187 1.21 -4.86 -13.35
N GLY A 188 1.58 -4.04 -14.35
CA GLY A 188 0.77 -3.85 -15.55
C GLY A 188 -0.62 -3.31 -15.18
N PRO A 189 -1.73 -3.97 -15.59
CA PRO A 189 -3.08 -3.52 -15.27
C PRO A 189 -3.56 -3.92 -13.86
N ARG A 190 -2.80 -4.77 -13.15
CA ARG A 190 -3.22 -5.36 -11.88
C ARG A 190 -2.70 -4.55 -10.70
N LEU A 191 -3.58 -4.22 -9.78
CA LEU A 191 -3.23 -3.64 -8.49
C LEU A 191 -2.93 -4.75 -7.49
N LYS A 192 -1.82 -4.62 -6.75
CA LYS A 192 -1.46 -5.52 -5.65
C LYS A 192 -1.14 -4.72 -4.40
N VAL A 193 -1.40 -5.30 -3.23
CA VAL A 193 -0.91 -4.77 -1.95
C VAL A 193 0.55 -5.18 -1.75
N ILE A 194 1.42 -4.24 -1.36
CA ILE A 194 2.88 -4.44 -1.25
C ILE A 194 3.43 -4.45 0.17
N ASP A 195 2.62 -4.09 1.15
CA ASP A 195 2.94 -4.12 2.57
C ASP A 195 1.72 -4.74 3.26
N LEU A 196 1.91 -5.60 4.26
CA LEU A 196 0.77 -6.16 5.03
C LEU A 196 0.59 -5.46 6.37
N GLY A 197 1.40 -4.44 6.67
CA GLY A 197 1.31 -3.67 7.91
C GLY A 197 1.74 -4.46 9.16
N ILE A 198 2.23 -5.68 9.02
CA ILE A 198 2.52 -6.60 10.15
C ILE A 198 3.70 -6.10 10.98
N ALA A 199 4.71 -5.49 10.34
CA ALA A 199 5.81 -4.81 11.02
C ALA A 199 5.34 -3.77 12.05
N GLN A 200 4.18 -3.15 11.84
CA GLN A 200 3.66 -2.12 12.75
C GLN A 200 3.31 -2.71 14.12
N LYS A 201 3.00 -4.01 14.22
CA LYS A 201 2.67 -4.69 15.49
C LYS A 201 3.85 -4.70 16.48
N ALA A 202 5.10 -4.76 15.99
CA ALA A 202 6.30 -4.73 16.86
C ALA A 202 6.43 -3.45 17.69
N LEU A 203 6.14 -2.28 17.10
CA LEU A 203 6.25 -0.99 17.80
C LEU A 203 5.12 -0.79 18.83
N ARG A 204 4.11 -1.64 18.79
CA ARG A 204 2.77 -1.36 19.33
C ARG A 204 2.35 -2.33 20.44
N GLY A 205 3.21 -3.31 20.77
CA GLY A 205 2.95 -4.37 21.74
C GLY A 205 2.16 -5.52 21.11
N TYR A 206 2.69 -6.73 21.17
CA TYR A 206 1.95 -7.94 20.80
C TYR A 206 0.84 -8.16 21.82
N THR A 207 -0.42 -8.04 21.39
CA THR A 207 -1.56 -8.57 22.14
C THR A 207 -2.38 -9.47 21.22
N ASP A 208 -3.03 -10.49 21.80
CA ASP A 208 -3.89 -11.46 21.08
C ASP A 208 -5.13 -10.82 20.43
N HIS A 209 -5.32 -9.52 20.64
CA HIS A 209 -6.35 -8.69 20.05
C HIS A 209 -5.69 -7.52 19.32
N LEU A 210 -6.21 -7.11 18.16
CA LEU A 210 -5.75 -5.87 17.54
C LEU A 210 -6.25 -4.69 18.39
N THR A 211 -5.44 -4.24 19.35
CA THR A 211 -5.73 -3.04 20.15
C THR A 211 -5.31 -1.78 19.38
N ALA A 212 -6.08 -0.70 19.55
CA ALA A 212 -5.76 0.62 18.99
C ALA A 212 -4.32 1.02 19.26
N SER A 213 -3.62 1.40 18.20
CA SER A 213 -2.17 1.54 18.24
C SER A 213 -1.60 2.46 17.15
N GLY A 214 -2.46 3.26 16.52
CA GLY A 214 -2.11 4.22 15.48
C GLY A 214 -2.27 3.68 14.05
N GLY A 215 -1.91 4.51 13.07
CA GLY A 215 -2.02 4.23 11.64
C GLY A 215 -1.67 5.49 10.84
N THR A 216 -1.70 5.42 9.51
CA THR A 216 -1.51 6.62 8.68
C THR A 216 -2.70 7.57 8.89
N ARG A 217 -2.43 8.73 9.50
CA ARG A 217 -3.42 9.82 9.64
C ARG A 217 -4.03 10.10 8.27
N GLY A 218 -5.35 10.20 8.23
CA GLY A 218 -6.12 10.39 7.02
C GLY A 218 -6.74 9.15 6.40
N TYR A 219 -6.09 8.00 6.52
CA TYR A 219 -6.61 6.76 5.95
C TYR A 219 -7.07 5.76 6.99
N SER A 220 -6.51 5.83 8.20
CA SER A 220 -6.84 4.89 9.28
C SER A 220 -8.15 5.27 9.95
N ALA A 221 -8.92 4.25 10.32
CA ALA A 221 -10.19 4.41 11.01
C ALA A 221 -10.03 5.09 12.38
N PRO A 222 -11.04 5.84 12.87
CA PRO A 222 -10.95 6.54 14.15
C PRO A 222 -10.60 5.61 15.32
N GLU A 223 -11.17 4.40 15.36
CA GLU A 223 -10.91 3.40 16.39
C GLU A 223 -9.46 2.87 16.40
N CYS A 224 -8.68 3.09 15.33
CA CYS A 224 -7.26 2.74 15.32
C CYS A 224 -6.44 3.64 16.25
N PHE A 225 -6.96 4.79 16.66
CA PHE A 225 -6.29 5.78 17.52
C PHE A 225 -6.84 5.83 18.95
N ASP A 226 -7.92 5.12 19.26
CA ASP A 226 -8.60 5.16 20.55
C ASP A 226 -8.10 4.05 21.49
N SER A 227 -7.23 4.38 22.43
CA SER A 227 -6.57 3.43 23.34
C SER A 227 -7.55 2.45 23.99
N GLY A 228 -7.37 1.15 23.75
CA GLY A 228 -8.23 0.09 24.28
C GLY A 228 -9.39 -0.33 23.37
N ALA A 229 -9.63 0.39 22.26
CA ALA A 229 -10.59 -0.06 21.26
C ALA A 229 -10.13 -1.35 20.56
N ARG A 230 -11.09 -2.25 20.30
CA ARG A 230 -10.87 -3.46 19.52
C ARG A 230 -10.99 -3.12 18.04
N ILE A 231 -9.90 -3.28 17.30
CA ILE A 231 -9.90 -3.10 15.85
C ILE A 231 -10.52 -4.35 15.20
N SER A 232 -11.44 -4.12 14.28
CA SER A 232 -12.08 -5.17 13.48
C SER A 232 -11.77 -4.99 12.00
N ARG A 233 -12.21 -5.94 11.17
CA ARG A 233 -12.10 -5.87 9.69
C ARG A 233 -12.79 -4.64 9.10
N LYS A 234 -13.64 -3.95 9.88
CA LYS A 234 -14.30 -2.68 9.52
C LYS A 234 -13.33 -1.51 9.43
N ALA A 235 -12.13 -1.61 10.01
CA ALA A 235 -11.10 -0.59 9.86
C ALA A 235 -10.64 -0.48 8.39
N ASP A 236 -10.42 -1.61 7.72
CA ASP A 236 -10.03 -1.63 6.30
C ASP A 236 -11.15 -1.08 5.39
N ILE A 237 -12.43 -1.24 5.77
CA ILE A 237 -13.58 -0.66 5.06
C ILE A 237 -13.56 0.87 5.12
N TRP A 238 -13.21 1.45 6.28
CA TRP A 238 -12.99 2.88 6.39
C TRP A 238 -11.85 3.34 5.48
N SER A 239 -10.72 2.65 5.54
CA SER A 239 -9.56 2.99 4.70
C SER A 239 -9.89 2.94 3.21
N LEU A 240 -10.65 1.94 2.74
CA LEU A 240 -11.17 1.95 1.38
C LEU A 240 -12.01 3.19 1.06
N GLY A 241 -12.90 3.60 1.98
CA GLY A 241 -13.69 4.82 1.84
C GLY A 241 -12.83 6.08 1.71
N THR A 242 -11.76 6.20 2.52
CA THR A 242 -10.82 7.33 2.44
C THR A 242 -10.00 7.33 1.15
N ILE A 243 -9.63 6.16 0.64
CA ILE A 243 -8.96 6.02 -0.66
C ILE A 243 -9.91 6.45 -1.78
N LEU A 244 -11.17 6.01 -1.76
CA LEU A 244 -12.18 6.44 -2.73
C LEU A 244 -12.41 7.95 -2.66
N TYR A 245 -12.41 8.53 -1.45
CA TYR A 245 -12.51 9.97 -1.24
C TYR A 245 -11.35 10.70 -1.91
N TYR A 246 -10.12 10.26 -1.68
CA TYR A 246 -8.92 10.78 -2.34
C TYR A 246 -9.02 10.68 -3.87
N LEU A 247 -9.43 9.53 -4.41
CA LEU A 247 -9.62 9.35 -5.86
C LEU A 247 -10.77 10.21 -6.44
N THR A 248 -11.67 10.73 -5.60
CA THR A 248 -12.80 11.56 -6.04
C THR A 248 -12.44 13.04 -5.98
N TYR A 249 -11.82 13.50 -4.91
CA TYR A 249 -11.61 14.93 -4.65
C TYR A 249 -10.14 15.38 -4.74
N GLY A 250 -9.18 14.45 -4.80
CA GLY A 250 -7.74 14.76 -4.86
C GLY A 250 -7.14 15.23 -3.55
N VAL A 251 -7.99 15.64 -2.61
CA VAL A 251 -7.60 15.95 -1.25
C VAL A 251 -7.44 14.63 -0.51
N GLY A 252 -6.19 14.19 -0.37
CA GLY A 252 -5.85 13.19 0.63
C GLY A 252 -6.21 13.74 1.99
N CYS A 253 -6.70 12.90 2.89
CA CYS A 253 -6.73 13.28 4.29
C CYS A 253 -5.25 13.34 4.73
N ASN A 254 -4.71 14.55 4.81
CA ASN A 254 -3.32 14.88 5.05
C ASN A 254 -3.16 15.44 6.48
N ASP A 255 -1.96 15.86 6.87
CA ASP A 255 -1.72 16.32 8.25
C ASP A 255 -2.58 17.52 8.67
N GLU A 256 -3.09 18.30 7.71
CA GLU A 256 -3.99 19.45 7.95
C GLU A 256 -5.47 19.05 8.12
N SER A 257 -5.90 17.94 7.52
CA SER A 257 -7.24 17.35 7.71
C SER A 257 -7.13 15.82 7.81
N PRO A 258 -6.74 15.29 8.98
CA PRO A 258 -6.32 13.90 9.15
C PRO A 258 -7.48 12.90 9.14
N GLN A 259 -8.69 13.35 8.85
CA GLN A 259 -9.87 12.50 8.63
C GLN A 259 -10.76 13.16 7.56
N PRO A 260 -11.60 12.38 6.86
CA PRO A 260 -12.64 12.94 6.00
C PRO A 260 -13.52 13.91 6.79
N PRO A 261 -14.09 14.94 6.13
CA PRO A 261 -15.01 15.85 6.79
C PRO A 261 -16.19 15.06 7.35
N GLU A 262 -16.71 15.50 8.50
CA GLU A 262 -17.86 14.87 9.17
C GLU A 262 -19.07 14.72 8.23
N ARG A 263 -19.21 15.65 7.29
CA ARG A 263 -20.10 15.53 6.14
C ARG A 263 -19.27 15.54 4.86
N VAL A 264 -19.29 14.40 4.16
CA VAL A 264 -18.65 14.26 2.86
C VAL A 264 -19.38 15.13 1.84
N PRO A 265 -18.68 15.98 1.05
CA PRO A 265 -19.29 16.79 0.00
C PRO A 265 -20.08 15.93 -0.98
N GLN A 266 -21.17 16.46 -1.54
CA GLN A 266 -21.94 15.71 -2.55
C GLN A 266 -21.10 15.46 -3.81
N THR A 267 -21.01 14.20 -4.23
CA THR A 267 -20.45 13.84 -5.54
C THR A 267 -21.55 13.69 -6.59
N ARG A 268 -21.19 13.86 -7.88
CA ARG A 268 -22.10 13.67 -9.01
C ARG A 268 -22.61 12.23 -9.13
N SER A 269 -21.84 11.25 -8.65
CA SER A 269 -22.22 9.84 -8.70
C SER A 269 -22.96 9.44 -7.43
N THR A 270 -24.27 9.21 -7.53
CA THR A 270 -25.08 8.71 -6.41
C THR A 270 -24.55 7.40 -5.83
N LEU A 271 -23.95 6.54 -6.67
CA LEU A 271 -23.31 5.29 -6.24
C LEU A 271 -22.04 5.53 -5.41
N VAL A 272 -21.20 6.49 -5.80
CA VAL A 272 -20.02 6.87 -5.01
C VAL A 272 -20.44 7.55 -3.71
N GLN A 273 -21.45 8.43 -3.76
CA GLN A 273 -22.01 9.07 -2.56
C GLN A 273 -22.55 8.02 -1.57
N HIS A 274 -23.25 7.01 -2.08
CA HIS A 274 -23.76 5.91 -1.27
C HIS A 274 -22.62 5.15 -0.58
N LEU A 275 -21.52 4.87 -1.29
CA LEU A 275 -20.33 4.27 -0.67
C LEU A 275 -19.72 5.16 0.42
N PHE A 276 -19.63 6.47 0.22
CA PHE A 276 -19.16 7.39 1.27
C PHE A 276 -20.03 7.35 2.51
N ASN A 277 -21.35 7.42 2.33
CA ASN A 277 -22.32 7.40 3.41
C ASN A 277 -22.24 6.11 4.24
N HIS A 278 -21.72 5.00 3.69
CA HIS A 278 -21.61 3.73 4.40
C HIS A 278 -20.19 3.43 4.92
N CYS A 279 -19.15 3.64 4.10
CA CYS A 279 -17.77 3.32 4.46
C CYS A 279 -17.19 4.28 5.52
N LEU A 280 -17.58 5.56 5.47
CA LEU A 280 -17.04 6.62 6.33
C LEU A 280 -17.89 6.87 7.59
N GLN A 281 -18.56 5.83 8.10
CA GLN A 281 -19.29 5.88 9.36
C GLN A 281 -18.31 5.79 10.54
N ARG A 282 -18.36 6.72 11.50
CA ARG A 282 -17.44 6.68 12.66
C ARG A 282 -17.63 5.42 13.49
N ASP A 283 -18.87 5.01 13.74
CA ASP A 283 -19.18 3.73 14.38
C ASP A 283 -18.87 2.56 13.42
N PRO A 284 -17.91 1.67 13.76
CA PRO A 284 -17.55 0.53 12.91
C PRO A 284 -18.70 -0.45 12.67
N ASN A 285 -19.69 -0.52 13.57
CA ASN A 285 -20.85 -1.40 13.41
C ASN A 285 -21.80 -0.93 12.30
N ARG A 286 -21.78 0.38 11.98
CA ARG A 286 -22.57 0.96 10.89
C ARG A 286 -21.90 0.85 9.53
N ARG A 287 -20.61 0.49 9.48
CA ARG A 287 -19.90 0.26 8.22
C ARG A 287 -20.33 -1.07 7.58
N PRO A 288 -20.31 -1.19 6.25
CA PRO A 288 -20.66 -2.43 5.56
C PRO A 288 -19.58 -3.50 5.75
N THR A 289 -19.82 -4.71 5.23
CA THR A 289 -18.80 -5.77 5.11
C THR A 289 -18.14 -5.71 3.74
N HIS A 290 -16.98 -6.35 3.57
CA HIS A 290 -16.35 -6.51 2.26
C HIS A 290 -17.29 -7.24 1.27
N ARG A 291 -18.13 -8.17 1.75
CA ARG A 291 -19.13 -8.87 0.94
C ARG A 291 -20.19 -7.90 0.42
N TRP A 292 -20.66 -6.97 1.25
CA TRP A 292 -21.59 -5.92 0.81
C TRP A 292 -20.94 -5.03 -0.26
N LEU A 293 -19.67 -4.62 -0.09
CA LEU A 293 -18.95 -3.83 -1.11
C LEU A 293 -18.82 -4.56 -2.44
N ALA A 294 -18.61 -5.89 -2.42
CA ALA A 294 -18.52 -6.70 -3.62
C ALA A 294 -19.85 -6.78 -4.41
N HIS A 295 -21.00 -6.70 -3.72
CA HIS A 295 -22.33 -6.72 -4.35
C HIS A 295 -22.87 -5.31 -4.64
N HIS A 296 -22.18 -4.26 -4.21
CA HIS A 296 -22.59 -2.89 -4.48
C HIS A 296 -22.64 -2.63 -6.00
N PRO A 297 -23.64 -1.90 -6.55
CA PRO A 297 -23.79 -1.72 -8.00
C PRO A 297 -22.57 -1.12 -8.71
N LEU A 298 -21.80 -0.25 -8.02
CA LEU A 298 -20.54 0.28 -8.55
C LEU A 298 -19.50 -0.83 -8.80
N THR A 299 -19.52 -1.89 -7.99
CA THR A 299 -18.55 -2.99 -8.02
C THR A 299 -19.05 -4.15 -8.88
N ALA A 300 -20.33 -4.52 -8.76
CA ALA A 300 -20.91 -5.71 -9.40
C ALA A 300 -21.11 -5.56 -10.93
N SER A 301 -21.15 -4.32 -11.44
CA SER A 301 -21.41 -4.02 -12.86
C SER A 301 -20.34 -4.55 -13.85
N ALA A 302 -19.28 -5.23 -13.38
CA ALA A 302 -18.26 -5.84 -14.23
C ALA A 302 -18.56 -7.31 -14.64
N ALA A 303 -19.71 -7.88 -14.24
CA ALA A 303 -20.08 -9.26 -14.59
C ALA A 303 -20.88 -9.43 -15.90
N THR A 304 -21.04 -8.36 -16.68
CA THR A 304 -21.72 -8.38 -17.99
C THR A 304 -20.97 -7.50 -18.98
N VAL A 305 -19.85 -8.02 -19.51
CA VAL A 305 -19.42 -7.91 -20.92
C VAL A 305 -18.59 -9.16 -21.22
#